data_AF-A0A3D4NM19-F1
#
_entry.id   AF-A0A3D4NM19-F1
#
_cell.length_a   1.000
_cell.length_b   1.000
_cell.length_c   1.000
_cell.angle_alpha   90.00
_cell.angle_beta   90.00
_cell.angle_gamma   90.00
#
_symmetry.space_group_name_H-M   'P 1'
#
loop_
_entity.id
_entity.type
_entity.pdbx_description
1 polymer ?
#
loop_
_entity_poly.entity_id
_entity_poly.type
_entity_poly.pdbx_seq_one_letter_code
_entity_poly.pdbx_strand_id
1 'polypeptide(L)' 'DVRLTMGGEPTFVSIDDPDGAEWNTAALGPDKRRLSAELFQRMRKHYAPKGLVHFGQGKWYPG' A
#
# COMPACT_ATOMS: atom_id res chain seq x y z
N ASP A 1 -22.19 1.69 16.07
CA ASP A 1 -21.59 2.77 15.28
C ASP A 1 -20.44 2.17 14.47
N VAL A 2 -20.37 2.42 13.16
CA VAL A 2 -19.31 1.93 12.27
C VAL A 2 -18.81 3.10 11.46
N ARG A 3 -17.54 3.46 11.61
CA ARG A 3 -16.89 4.50 10.82
C ARG A 3 -16.06 3.83 9.72
N LEU A 4 -16.39 4.12 8.47
CA LEU A 4 -15.69 3.61 7.30
C LEU A 4 -14.78 4.71 6.74
N THR A 5 -13.48 4.44 6.71
CA THR A 5 -12.49 5.28 6.01
C THR A 5 -12.03 4.52 4.78
N MET A 6 -12.50 4.93 3.59
CA MET A 6 -11.97 4.46 2.31
C MET A 6 -11.08 5.56 1.73
N GLY A 7 -9.76 5.36 1.81
CA GLY A 7 -8.84 6.02 0.88
C GLY A 7 -8.84 5.22 -0.42
N GLY A 8 -8.75 5.88 -1.59
CA GLY A 8 -8.50 5.18 -2.86
C GLY A 8 -7.24 4.30 -2.77
N GLU A 9 -7.03 3.38 -3.71
CA GLU A 9 -5.90 2.41 -3.74
C GLU A 9 -4.54 3.12 -3.52
N PRO A 10 -4.03 3.22 -2.28
CA PRO A 10 -2.90 4.08 -1.99
C PRO A 10 -1.64 3.36 -2.48
N THR A 11 -0.87 4.04 -3.32
CA THR A 11 0.41 3.52 -3.79
C THR A 11 1.53 4.06 -2.92
N PHE A 12 2.35 3.17 -2.37
CA PHE A 12 3.60 3.57 -1.73
C PHE A 12 4.65 3.82 -2.81
N VAL A 13 5.34 4.95 -2.71
CA VAL A 13 6.53 5.29 -3.50
C VAL A 13 7.63 5.66 -2.50
N SER A 14 8.80 5.03 -2.63
CA SER A 14 9.92 5.32 -1.74
C SER A 14 10.48 6.71 -2.02
N ILE A 15 10.83 7.45 -0.97
CA ILE A 15 11.58 8.71 -1.10
C ILE A 15 13.08 8.46 -1.32
N ASP A 16 13.58 7.31 -0.87
CA ASP A 16 15.01 6.96 -0.94
C ASP A 16 15.42 6.50 -2.35
N ASP A 17 14.45 6.02 -3.14
CA ASP A 17 14.66 5.60 -4.53
C ASP A 17 13.36 5.80 -5.33
N PRO A 18 12.97 7.04 -5.68
CA PRO A 18 11.71 7.29 -6.38
C PRO A 18 11.72 6.82 -7.85
N ASP A 19 12.91 6.77 -8.47
CA ASP A 19 13.08 6.38 -9.88
C ASP A 19 13.26 4.87 -10.06
N GLY A 20 13.37 4.11 -8.97
CA GLY A 20 13.49 2.66 -8.97
C GLY A 20 12.44 1.96 -9.83
N ALA A 21 12.86 0.91 -10.54
CA ALA A 21 11.99 0.17 -11.46
C ALA A 21 10.72 -0.36 -10.77
N GLU A 22 10.80 -0.71 -9.49
CA GLU A 22 9.66 -1.21 -8.72
C GLU A 22 8.56 -0.17 -8.46
N TRP A 23 8.85 1.12 -8.61
CA TRP A 23 7.87 2.20 -8.47
C TRP A 23 7.28 2.61 -9.83
N ASN A 24 8.03 2.40 -10.91
CA ASN A 24 7.71 2.93 -12.22
C ASN A 24 7.24 1.88 -13.25
N THR A 25 7.82 0.67 -13.25
CA THR A 25 7.63 -0.29 -14.35
C THR A 25 7.44 -1.73 -13.89
N ALA A 26 8.21 -2.19 -12.90
CA ALA A 26 8.12 -3.55 -12.38
C ALA A 26 6.91 -3.70 -11.44
N ALA A 27 6.13 -4.78 -11.65
CA ALA A 27 4.94 -5.06 -10.86
C ALA A 27 5.27 -5.25 -9.36
N LEU A 28 6.37 -5.96 -9.08
CA LEU A 28 6.88 -6.24 -7.74
C LEU A 28 8.41 -6.14 -7.76
N GLY A 29 8.96 -5.22 -6.98
CA GLY A 29 10.38 -5.23 -6.61
C GLY A 29 10.60 -5.82 -5.22
N PRO A 30 11.86 -5.89 -4.78
CA PRO A 30 12.23 -6.47 -3.48
C PRO A 30 11.60 -5.72 -2.30
N ASP A 31 11.43 -4.40 -2.42
CA ASP A 31 11.08 -3.54 -1.30
C ASP A 31 9.65 -3.02 -1.34
N LYS A 32 9.04 -2.92 -2.52
CA LYS A 32 7.67 -2.43 -2.74
C LYS A 32 6.66 -3.00 -1.75
N ARG A 33 6.59 -4.33 -1.64
CA ARG A 33 5.62 -4.99 -0.75
C ARG A 33 5.96 -4.75 0.73
N ARG A 34 7.24 -4.83 1.10
CA ARG A 34 7.71 -4.71 2.47
C ARG A 34 7.45 -3.30 3.02
N LEU A 35 7.87 -2.27 2.29
CA LEU A 35 7.72 -0.87 2.68
C LEU A 35 6.25 -0.43 2.70
N SER A 36 5.47 -0.86 1.70
CA SER A 36 4.01 -0.61 1.68
C SER A 36 3.32 -1.20 2.92
N ALA A 37 3.67 -2.44 3.29
CA ALA A 37 3.10 -3.11 4.45
C ALA A 37 3.48 -2.41 5.76
N GLU A 38 4.72 -1.92 5.88
CA GLU A 38 5.17 -1.18 7.06
C GLU A 38 4.40 0.13 7.23
N LEU A 39 4.27 0.93 6.16
CA LEU A 39 3.47 2.17 6.20
C LEU A 39 2.01 1.86 6.57
N PHE A 40 1.44 0.81 5.99
CA PHE A 40 0.08 0.37 6.30
C PHE A 40 -0.11 0.08 7.79
N GLN A 41 0.81 -0.65 8.43
CA GLN A 41 0.71 -0.95 9.87
C GLN A 41 0.80 0.32 10.73
N ARG A 42 1.64 1.29 10.33
CA ARG A 42 1.74 2.59 11.01
C ARG A 42 0.43 3.39 10.89
N MET A 43 -0.14 3.44 9.68
CA MET A 43 -1.43 4.10 9.45
C MET A 43 -2.56 3.43 10.23
N ARG A 44 -2.64 2.10 10.24
CA ARG A 44 -3.63 1.36 11.04
C ARG A 44 -3.51 1.70 12.52
N LYS A 45 -2.28 1.70 13.07
CA LYS A 45 -2.05 2.04 14.48
C LYS A 45 -2.52 3.47 14.83
N HIS A 46 -2.43 4.41 13.89
CA HIS A 46 -2.83 5.79 14.13
C HIS A 46 -4.33 6.03 13.91
N TYR A 47 -4.88 5.58 12.78
CA TYR A 47 -6.24 5.92 12.35
C TYR A 47 -7.29 4.89 12.75
N ALA A 48 -6.95 3.60 12.80
CA ALA A 48 -7.91 2.52 13.03
C ALA A 48 -7.32 1.34 13.82
N PRO A 49 -6.93 1.52 15.11
CA PRO A 49 -6.31 0.45 15.91
C PRO A 49 -7.18 -0.82 16.02
N LYS A 50 -8.50 -0.65 16.05
CA LYS A 50 -9.50 -1.72 16.12
C LYS A 50 -10.19 -1.97 14.76
N GLY A 51 -9.69 -1.37 13.68
CA GLY A 51 -10.24 -1.52 12.34
C GLY A 51 -10.03 -2.91 11.78
N LEU A 52 -10.95 -3.35 10.92
CA LEU A 52 -10.79 -4.54 10.10
C LEU A 52 -9.76 -4.25 8.99
N VAL A 53 -8.84 -5.18 8.80
CA VAL A 53 -7.84 -5.13 7.72
C VAL A 53 -8.29 -6.04 6.59
N HIS A 54 -8.32 -5.50 5.37
CA HIS A 54 -8.60 -6.27 4.16
C HIS A 54 -7.47 -6.08 3.15
N PHE A 55 -6.90 -7.18 2.67
CA PHE A 55 -5.92 -7.21 1.59
C PHE A 55 -6.57 -7.85 0.36
N GLY A 56 -6.52 -7.15 -0.77
CA GLY A 56 -6.99 -7.64 -2.07
C GLY A 56 -5.88 -7.58 -3.11
N GLN A 57 -6.06 -8.32 -4.21
CA GLN A 57 -5.22 -8.12 -5.38
C GLN A 57 -5.57 -6.79 -6.06
N GLY A 58 -4.54 -6.10 -6.55
CA GLY A 58 -4.73 -4.91 -7.37
C GLY A 58 -5.37 -5.25 -8.73
N LYS A 59 -5.62 -4.21 -9.52
CA LYS A 59 -6.17 -4.35 -10.86
C LYS A 59 -5.25 -5.19 -11.74
N TRP A 60 -5.84 -6.19 -12.40
CA TRP A 60 -5.19 -6.95 -13.46
C TRP A 60 -5.36 -6.18 -14.76
N TYR A 61 -4.26 -5.68 -15.32
CA TYR A 61 -4.25 -5.16 -16.67
C TYR A 61 -3.93 -6.33 -17.61
N PRO A 62 -4.84 -6.73 -18.52
CA PRO A 62 -4.44 -7.59 -19.64
C PRO A 62 -3.43 -6.77 -20.44
N GLY A 63 -2.22 -7.30 -20.59
CA GLY A 63 -1.13 -6.63 -21.31
C GLY A 63 -1.55 -6.17 -22.70
#